data_AF-A0A6P8FYV3-F1
#
_entry.id   AF-A0A6P8FYV3-F1
#
_cell.length_a   1.000
_cell.length_b   1.000
_cell.length_c   1.000
_cell.angle_alpha   90.00
_cell.angle_beta   90.00
_cell.angle_gamma   90.00
#
_symmetry.space_group_name_H-M   'P 1'
#
loop_
_entity.id
_entity.type
_entity.pdbx_description
1 polymer ?
#
loop_
_entity_poly.entity_id
_entity_poly.type
_entity_poly.pdbx_seq_one_letter_code
_entity_poly.pdbx_strand_id
1 'polypeptide(L)'
;MSQRTVQDPHILTDMDLTANVGLSVESLVLVVGYITLLYYLLNWSWKCWCGFKVYIQSEFWQVDLRAYGQWAVVTGATSGIGLAYAHELARRGLDIVLISRSMKKLQSVAAEIESRFGRQTRVIQTDFTEGHHIYPAITEDLKDLEIGILVNNVGMNYSGVLTNFLDVPNCEQRITNMINCNVLSVTQMTRILLPCMVERRKGLVINMSSEAGFQPQPMVTLYSCTKIFVTYFSRCLNAEYRSSGITVQCVAPFLVHTNMTRHIGVNPLVKSAPEFAREALNTVGYSTYTSGCVAHALQHIALSTFFPDWVRLSSFCVGHLEDYAVGVRQQLKESMAEHPYKED
;
A
#
# COMPACT_ATOMS: atom_id res chain seq x y z
N MET A 1 41.61 23.72 87.68
CA MET A 1 42.84 23.56 86.88
C MET A 1 42.39 23.45 85.42
N SER A 2 42.05 24.51 84.69
CA SER A 2 42.87 25.63 84.21
C SER A 2 44.14 25.18 83.49
N GLN A 3 44.11 25.20 82.17
CA GLN A 3 45.13 25.86 81.36
C GLN A 3 44.49 26.44 80.09
N ARG A 4 44.58 27.76 79.96
CA ARG A 4 44.35 28.56 78.75
C ARG A 4 45.71 28.84 78.09
N THR A 5 45.71 28.92 76.76
CA THR A 5 46.47 29.90 75.94
C THR A 5 45.91 29.81 74.50
N VAL A 6 45.18 30.81 73.97
CA VAL A 6 45.63 32.05 73.28
C VAL A 6 46.32 31.67 71.94
N GLN A 7 45.96 32.10 70.72
CA GLN A 7 45.50 33.40 70.18
C GLN A 7 44.97 33.23 68.73
N ASP A 8 44.04 34.11 68.32
CA ASP A 8 43.55 34.45 66.94
C ASP A 8 44.69 34.85 65.95
N PRO A 9 44.52 34.96 64.59
CA PRO A 9 43.42 35.72 63.94
C PRO A 9 43.04 35.41 62.45
N HIS A 10 41.91 36.00 61.99
CA HIS A 10 41.50 36.29 60.59
C HIS A 10 41.38 35.09 59.61
N ILE A 11 40.26 34.93 58.89
CA ILE A 11 40.05 35.56 57.57
C ILE A 11 38.57 35.36 57.18
N LEU A 12 37.92 36.46 56.79
CA LEU A 12 36.74 36.47 55.92
C LEU A 12 37.10 35.78 54.60
N THR A 13 36.41 34.71 54.21
CA THR A 13 36.30 34.32 52.80
C THR A 13 34.94 33.71 52.54
N ASP A 14 34.22 34.38 51.64
CA ASP A 14 33.21 33.86 50.71
C ASP A 14 31.97 33.23 51.37
N MET A 15 30.85 33.95 51.47
CA MET A 15 30.00 34.22 50.32
C MET A 15 30.07 33.09 49.28
N ASP A 16 29.72 31.88 49.73
CA ASP A 16 29.44 30.74 48.87
C ASP A 16 28.13 31.01 48.10
N LEU A 17 28.23 31.94 47.15
CA LEU A 17 27.20 32.37 46.22
C LEU A 17 27.09 31.41 45.03
N THR A 18 27.39 30.13 45.25
CA THR A 18 27.29 29.04 44.28
C THR A 18 26.82 27.77 44.96
N ALA A 19 25.62 27.78 45.55
CA ALA A 19 24.89 26.53 45.75
C ALA A 19 24.52 25.98 44.36
N ASN A 20 25.45 25.16 43.84
CA ASN A 20 25.33 24.38 42.62
C ASN A 20 23.90 23.83 42.49
N VAL A 21 23.12 24.40 41.57
CA VAL A 21 21.94 23.73 40.98
C VAL A 21 22.47 22.69 39.98
N GLY A 22 23.35 21.80 40.45
CA GLY A 22 23.80 20.65 39.69
C GLY A 22 22.71 19.61 39.79
N LEU A 23 21.85 19.51 38.77
CA LEU A 23 20.96 18.36 38.62
C LEU A 23 21.78 17.08 38.81
N SER A 24 21.43 16.27 39.80
CA SER A 24 22.09 14.99 40.01
C SER A 24 21.96 14.13 38.75
N VAL A 25 22.93 13.26 38.49
CA VAL A 25 22.87 12.31 37.36
C VAL A 25 21.56 11.51 37.40
N GLU A 26 21.08 11.15 38.59
CA GLU A 26 19.80 10.48 38.81
C GLU A 26 18.61 11.33 38.33
N SER A 27 18.60 12.63 38.68
CA SER A 27 17.56 13.57 38.24
C SER A 27 17.56 13.71 36.72
N LEU A 28 18.74 13.75 36.10
CA LEU A 28 18.88 13.83 34.64
C LEU A 28 18.38 12.56 33.95
N VAL A 29 18.71 11.37 34.47
CA VAL A 29 18.21 10.08 33.97
C VAL A 29 16.70 9.98 34.09
N LEU A 30 16.11 10.42 35.21
CA LEU A 30 14.66 10.43 35.40
C LEU A 30 13.96 11.38 34.44
N VAL A 31 14.50 12.59 34.23
CA VAL A 31 13.95 13.55 33.27
C VAL A 31 13.99 13.00 31.85
N VAL A 32 15.12 12.43 31.42
CA VAL A 32 15.25 11.78 30.10
C VAL A 32 14.29 10.60 29.97
N GLY A 33 14.16 9.77 31.01
CA GLY A 33 13.22 8.66 31.06
C GLY A 33 11.76 9.11 30.91
N TYR A 34 11.37 10.17 31.63
CA TYR A 34 10.02 10.74 31.54
C TYR A 34 9.73 11.33 30.15
N ILE A 35 10.66 12.12 29.60
CA ILE A 35 10.52 12.69 28.25
C ILE A 35 10.38 11.58 27.21
N THR A 36 11.17 10.52 27.34
CA THR A 36 11.14 9.37 26.44
C THR A 36 9.80 8.64 26.52
N LEU A 37 9.33 8.33 27.74
CA LEU A 37 8.02 7.69 27.96
C LEU A 37 6.88 8.55 27.41
N LEU A 38 6.89 9.86 27.70
CA LEU A 38 5.89 10.81 27.21
C LEU A 38 5.88 10.86 25.68
N TYR A 39 7.05 10.91 25.04
CA TYR A 39 7.17 10.87 23.59
C TYR A 39 6.54 9.59 23.00
N TYR A 40 6.84 8.42 23.56
CA TYR A 40 6.25 7.16 23.08
C TYR A 40 4.75 7.08 23.31
N LEU A 41 4.25 7.53 24.47
CA LEU A 41 2.81 7.59 24.76
C LEU A 41 2.09 8.51 23.78
N LEU A 42 2.58 9.74 23.58
CA LEU A 42 1.97 10.69 22.64
C LEU A 42 2.00 10.17 21.21
N ASN A 43 3.12 9.60 20.77
CA ASN A 43 3.23 9.00 19.44
C ASN A 43 2.28 7.81 19.26
N TRP A 44 2.13 6.96 20.27
CA TRP A 44 1.22 5.82 20.23
C TRP A 44 -0.25 6.26 20.23
N SER A 45 -0.63 7.18 21.12
CA SER A 45 -1.96 7.78 21.15
C SER A 45 -2.30 8.46 19.81
N TRP A 46 -1.36 9.18 19.20
CA TRP A 46 -1.55 9.78 17.88
C TRP A 46 -1.76 8.73 16.78
N LYS A 47 -0.99 7.64 16.77
CA LYS A 47 -1.19 6.52 15.83
C LYS A 47 -2.54 5.85 16.01
N CYS A 48 -2.97 5.59 17.25
CA CYS A 48 -4.29 5.05 17.56
C CYS A 48 -5.41 5.98 17.07
N TRP A 49 -5.28 7.29 17.31
CA TRP A 49 -6.23 8.28 16.81
C TRP A 49 -6.29 8.31 15.28
N CYS A 50 -5.14 8.32 14.60
CA CYS A 50 -5.07 8.22 13.15
C CYS A 50 -5.73 6.94 12.62
N GLY A 51 -5.46 5.79 13.25
CA GLY A 51 -6.09 4.52 12.91
C GLY A 51 -7.61 4.54 13.11
N PHE A 52 -8.08 5.10 14.23
CA PHE A 52 -9.51 5.29 14.49
C PHE A 52 -10.17 6.14 13.39
N LYS A 53 -9.56 7.26 13.00
CA LYS A 53 -10.09 8.08 11.90
C LYS A 53 -10.13 7.32 10.57
N VAL A 54 -9.05 6.60 10.24
CA VAL A 54 -8.92 5.92 8.94
C VAL A 54 -9.85 4.73 8.81
N TYR A 55 -10.15 4.01 9.89
CA TYR A 55 -10.86 2.74 9.80
C TYR A 55 -12.20 2.66 10.54
N ILE A 56 -12.47 3.57 11.47
CA ILE A 56 -13.75 3.63 12.19
C ILE A 56 -14.55 4.83 11.70
N GLN A 57 -13.97 6.04 11.74
CA GLN A 57 -14.67 7.25 11.30
C GLN A 57 -15.02 7.22 9.81
N SER A 58 -14.13 6.66 8.97
CA SER A 58 -14.33 6.54 7.53
C SER A 58 -15.51 5.66 7.12
N GLU A 59 -15.94 4.71 7.94
CA GLU A 59 -17.12 3.89 7.69
C GLU A 59 -18.42 4.72 7.77
N PHE A 60 -18.46 5.70 8.67
CA PHE A 60 -19.63 6.56 8.90
C PHE A 60 -19.62 7.84 8.05
N TRP A 61 -18.45 8.41 7.79
CA TRP A 61 -18.30 9.67 7.07
C TRP A 61 -17.42 9.52 5.83
N GLN A 62 -18.02 8.98 4.78
CA GLN A 62 -17.34 8.73 3.51
C GLN A 62 -17.25 10.01 2.67
N VAL A 63 -16.12 10.20 1.97
CA VAL A 63 -15.99 11.25 0.96
C VAL A 63 -16.87 10.91 -0.24
N ASP A 64 -17.62 11.87 -0.77
CA ASP A 64 -18.34 11.70 -2.04
C ASP A 64 -17.33 11.61 -3.19
N LEU A 65 -17.12 10.40 -3.70
CA LEU A 65 -16.15 10.14 -4.75
C LEU A 65 -16.53 10.81 -6.08
N ARG A 66 -17.83 11.07 -6.33
CA ARG A 66 -18.29 11.79 -7.53
C ARG A 66 -17.82 13.23 -7.54
N ALA A 67 -17.40 13.75 -6.39
CA ALA A 67 -16.75 15.04 -6.36
C ALA A 67 -15.57 15.04 -7.34
N TYR A 68 -14.73 14.02 -7.39
CA TYR A 68 -13.50 14.06 -8.21
C TYR A 68 -13.74 14.16 -9.73
N GLY A 69 -14.90 13.69 -10.21
CA GLY A 69 -15.32 13.73 -11.61
C GLY A 69 -16.37 12.66 -11.91
N GLN A 70 -16.88 12.64 -13.13
CA GLN A 70 -17.92 11.69 -13.55
C GLN A 70 -17.39 10.26 -13.72
N TRP A 71 -16.20 10.12 -14.32
CA TRP A 71 -15.65 8.83 -14.72
C TRP A 71 -14.49 8.38 -13.82
N ALA A 72 -14.42 7.07 -13.58
CA ALA A 72 -13.28 6.41 -12.99
C ALA A 72 -12.64 5.41 -13.96
N VAL A 73 -11.32 5.47 -14.10
CA VAL A 73 -10.53 4.48 -14.85
C VAL A 73 -10.01 3.43 -13.89
N VAL A 74 -10.24 2.14 -14.17
CA VAL A 74 -9.72 1.03 -13.39
C VAL A 74 -8.90 0.11 -14.28
N THR A 75 -7.61 -0.07 -13.95
CA THR A 75 -6.73 -1.02 -14.66
C THR A 75 -6.77 -2.41 -14.01
N GLY A 76 -6.75 -3.47 -14.82
CA GLY A 76 -6.94 -4.84 -14.34
C GLY A 76 -8.37 -5.09 -13.81
N ALA A 77 -9.37 -4.49 -14.46
CA ALA A 77 -10.74 -4.40 -13.95
C ALA A 77 -11.61 -5.68 -14.09
N THR A 78 -11.05 -6.77 -14.61
CA THR A 78 -11.83 -7.99 -14.93
C THR A 78 -11.75 -9.10 -13.88
N SER A 79 -10.94 -8.94 -12.83
CA SER A 79 -10.86 -9.90 -11.72
C SER A 79 -10.31 -9.26 -10.45
N GLY A 80 -10.46 -9.98 -9.33
CA GLY A 80 -9.85 -9.65 -8.04
C GLY A 80 -10.19 -8.25 -7.53
N ILE A 81 -9.17 -7.54 -7.02
CA ILE A 81 -9.32 -6.21 -6.43
C ILE A 81 -9.81 -5.19 -7.47
N GLY A 82 -9.29 -5.21 -8.71
CA GLY A 82 -9.69 -4.29 -9.76
C GLY A 82 -11.18 -4.40 -10.12
N LEU A 83 -11.67 -5.63 -10.27
CA LEU A 83 -13.11 -5.88 -10.47
C LEU A 83 -13.93 -5.32 -9.30
N ALA A 84 -13.52 -5.63 -8.06
CA ALA A 84 -14.22 -5.16 -6.88
C ALA A 84 -14.24 -3.62 -6.78
N TYR A 85 -13.15 -2.94 -7.12
CA TYR A 85 -13.10 -1.48 -7.22
C TYR A 85 -14.04 -0.94 -8.30
N ALA A 86 -14.08 -1.56 -9.48
CA ALA A 86 -14.98 -1.15 -10.56
C ALA A 86 -16.46 -1.23 -10.13
N HIS A 87 -16.87 -2.34 -9.52
CA HIS A 87 -18.23 -2.49 -8.99
C HIS A 87 -18.53 -1.49 -7.86
N GLU A 88 -17.61 -1.30 -6.93
CA GLU A 88 -17.83 -0.42 -5.78
C GLU A 88 -17.87 1.06 -6.19
N LEU A 89 -17.04 1.49 -7.14
CA LEU A 89 -17.08 2.83 -7.73
C LEU A 89 -18.40 3.07 -8.50
N ALA A 90 -18.84 2.08 -9.27
CA ALA A 90 -20.14 2.15 -9.96
C ALA A 90 -21.31 2.24 -8.97
N ARG A 91 -21.27 1.44 -7.90
CA ARG A 91 -22.24 1.49 -6.79
C ARG A 91 -22.26 2.86 -6.10
N ARG A 92 -21.12 3.57 -6.06
CA ARG A 92 -20.99 4.94 -5.55
C ARG A 92 -21.35 6.02 -6.58
N GLY A 93 -21.81 5.64 -7.76
CA GLY A 93 -22.42 6.52 -8.73
C GLY A 93 -21.51 7.04 -9.84
N LEU A 94 -20.29 6.49 -9.99
CA LEU A 94 -19.38 6.85 -11.09
C LEU A 94 -19.60 5.97 -12.32
N ASP A 95 -19.33 6.55 -13.50
CA ASP A 95 -19.20 5.80 -14.74
C ASP A 95 -17.79 5.18 -14.82
N ILE A 96 -17.65 4.02 -15.45
CA ILE A 96 -16.42 3.21 -15.31
C ILE A 96 -15.76 2.93 -16.66
N VAL A 97 -14.50 3.32 -16.78
CA VAL A 97 -13.61 2.81 -17.82
C VAL A 97 -12.90 1.56 -17.30
N LEU A 98 -13.13 0.44 -17.97
CA LEU A 98 -12.57 -0.86 -17.65
C LEU A 98 -11.40 -1.15 -18.59
N ILE A 99 -10.19 -1.28 -18.05
CA ILE A 99 -8.99 -1.62 -18.83
C ILE A 99 -8.46 -2.99 -18.42
N SER A 100 -8.39 -3.93 -19.35
CA SER A 100 -7.85 -5.28 -19.13
C SER A 100 -7.54 -5.99 -20.45
N ARG A 101 -7.01 -7.21 -20.39
CA ARG A 101 -6.52 -7.96 -21.56
C ARG A 101 -7.60 -8.73 -22.30
N SER A 102 -8.62 -9.19 -21.59
CA SER A 102 -9.66 -10.07 -22.13
C SER A 102 -10.90 -9.27 -22.49
N MET A 103 -11.13 -9.06 -23.79
CA MET A 103 -12.32 -8.36 -24.28
C MET A 103 -13.62 -9.03 -23.81
N LYS A 104 -13.68 -10.37 -23.85
CA LYS A 104 -14.84 -11.13 -23.38
C LYS A 104 -15.18 -10.83 -21.91
N LYS A 105 -14.17 -10.84 -21.02
CA LYS A 105 -14.37 -10.52 -19.60
C LYS A 105 -14.73 -9.05 -19.41
N LEU A 106 -14.12 -8.13 -20.16
CA LEU A 106 -14.46 -6.71 -20.13
C LEU A 106 -15.92 -6.46 -20.47
N GLN A 107 -16.42 -7.04 -21.57
CA GLN A 107 -17.82 -6.91 -21.99
C GLN A 107 -18.79 -7.49 -20.96
N SER A 108 -18.44 -8.63 -20.34
CA SER A 108 -19.26 -9.22 -19.28
C SER A 108 -19.37 -8.31 -18.06
N VAL A 109 -18.25 -7.73 -17.61
CA VAL A 109 -18.22 -6.83 -16.45
C VAL A 109 -18.93 -5.51 -16.76
N ALA A 110 -18.74 -4.98 -17.96
CA ALA A 110 -19.45 -3.80 -18.46
C ALA A 110 -20.97 -3.97 -18.36
N ALA A 111 -21.49 -5.07 -18.94
CA ALA A 111 -22.91 -5.39 -18.91
C ALA A 111 -23.44 -5.58 -17.47
N GLU A 112 -22.64 -6.19 -16.57
CA GLU A 112 -23.02 -6.32 -15.17
C GLU A 112 -23.13 -4.96 -14.47
N ILE A 113 -22.16 -4.06 -14.68
CA ILE A 113 -22.16 -2.72 -14.09
C ILE A 113 -23.36 -1.89 -14.61
N GLU A 114 -23.60 -1.93 -15.92
CA GLU A 114 -24.71 -1.23 -16.57
C GLU A 114 -26.05 -1.73 -16.05
N SER A 115 -26.26 -3.05 -16.01
CA SER A 115 -27.54 -3.64 -15.55
C SER A 115 -27.78 -3.47 -14.05
N ARG A 116 -26.74 -3.60 -13.22
CA ARG A 116 -26.88 -3.60 -11.76
C ARG A 116 -26.90 -2.19 -11.15
N PHE A 117 -26.16 -1.25 -11.73
CA PHE A 117 -25.98 0.09 -11.16
C PHE A 117 -26.48 1.21 -12.07
N GLY A 118 -26.88 0.90 -13.31
CA GLY A 118 -27.34 1.90 -14.28
C GLY A 118 -26.29 2.97 -14.58
N ARG A 119 -25.00 2.59 -14.56
CA ARG A 119 -23.84 3.45 -14.86
C ARG A 119 -23.33 3.16 -16.26
N GLN A 120 -22.74 4.16 -16.92
CA GLN A 120 -22.12 3.98 -18.22
C GLN A 120 -20.78 3.26 -18.07
N THR A 121 -20.40 2.48 -19.08
CA THR A 121 -19.08 1.87 -19.14
C THR A 121 -18.37 2.13 -20.45
N ARG A 122 -17.04 2.12 -20.40
CA ARG A 122 -16.17 2.11 -21.57
C ARG A 122 -15.14 1.01 -21.39
N VAL A 123 -14.92 0.20 -22.42
CA VAL A 123 -13.95 -0.91 -22.37
C VAL A 123 -12.74 -0.57 -23.22
N ILE A 124 -11.54 -0.79 -22.68
CA ILE A 124 -10.28 -0.65 -23.41
C ILE A 124 -9.52 -1.97 -23.26
N GLN A 125 -9.30 -2.67 -24.37
CA GLN A 125 -8.51 -3.89 -24.36
C GLN A 125 -7.03 -3.55 -24.46
N THR A 126 -6.24 -3.97 -23.48
CA THR A 126 -4.82 -3.67 -23.41
C THR A 126 -4.08 -4.71 -22.59
N ASP A 127 -2.92 -5.17 -23.10
CA ASP A 127 -1.92 -5.88 -22.31
C ASP A 127 -0.78 -4.93 -21.87
N PHE A 128 -0.75 -4.65 -20.56
CA PHE A 128 0.27 -3.80 -19.96
C PHE A 128 1.68 -4.42 -19.95
N THR A 129 1.85 -5.69 -20.36
CA THR A 129 3.19 -6.28 -20.54
C THR A 129 3.86 -5.85 -21.84
N GLU A 130 3.10 -5.36 -22.82
CA GLU A 130 3.59 -5.04 -24.16
C GLU A 130 4.51 -3.80 -24.22
N GLY A 131 4.56 -2.99 -23.16
CA GLY A 131 5.50 -1.87 -23.07
C GLY A 131 4.89 -0.55 -23.54
N HIS A 132 5.70 0.32 -24.15
CA HIS A 132 5.34 1.74 -24.35
C HIS A 132 4.33 1.99 -25.49
N HIS A 133 4.26 1.15 -26.51
CA HIS A 133 3.45 1.43 -27.72
C HIS A 133 1.94 1.37 -27.49
N ILE A 134 1.47 0.84 -26.36
CA ILE A 134 0.04 0.72 -26.04
C ILE A 134 -0.60 2.05 -25.59
N TYR A 135 0.19 2.95 -24.98
CA TYR A 135 -0.32 4.15 -24.31
C TYR A 135 -0.92 5.23 -25.23
N PRO A 136 -0.45 5.43 -26.47
CA PRO A 136 -1.10 6.35 -27.40
C PRO A 136 -2.56 5.97 -27.68
N ALA A 137 -2.85 4.67 -27.89
CA ALA A 137 -4.22 4.20 -28.13
C ALA A 137 -5.11 4.41 -26.88
N ILE A 138 -4.61 4.09 -25.69
CA ILE A 138 -5.32 4.34 -24.43
C ILE A 138 -5.63 5.83 -24.24
N THR A 139 -4.69 6.72 -24.60
CA THR A 139 -4.87 8.17 -24.48
C THR A 139 -6.00 8.65 -25.39
N GLU A 140 -6.03 8.17 -26.63
CA GLU A 140 -7.06 8.49 -27.61
C GLU A 140 -8.45 8.04 -27.14
N ASP A 141 -8.57 6.84 -26.55
CA ASP A 141 -9.82 6.28 -26.03
C ASP A 141 -10.36 6.99 -24.77
N LEU A 142 -9.57 7.84 -24.13
CA LEU A 142 -9.93 8.54 -22.88
C LEU A 142 -10.22 10.04 -23.05
N LYS A 143 -9.89 10.62 -24.22
CA LYS A 143 -9.78 12.08 -24.40
C LYS A 143 -11.09 12.87 -24.25
N ASP A 144 -12.23 12.24 -24.46
CA ASP A 144 -13.57 12.83 -24.43
C ASP A 144 -14.26 12.65 -23.06
N LEU A 145 -13.60 12.02 -22.09
CA LEU A 145 -14.17 11.73 -20.78
C LEU A 145 -13.63 12.65 -19.69
N GLU A 146 -14.52 13.12 -18.81
CA GLU A 146 -14.12 13.79 -17.58
C GLU A 146 -13.68 12.75 -16.52
N ILE A 147 -12.44 12.28 -16.64
CA ILE A 147 -11.86 11.32 -15.69
C ILE A 147 -11.49 12.01 -14.38
N GLY A 148 -12.20 11.68 -13.31
CA GLY A 148 -11.94 12.16 -11.95
C GLY A 148 -11.08 11.23 -11.10
N ILE A 149 -11.16 9.92 -11.37
CA ILE A 149 -10.50 8.89 -10.54
C ILE A 149 -9.69 7.96 -11.44
N LEU A 150 -8.44 7.70 -11.07
CA LEU A 150 -7.59 6.66 -11.66
C LEU A 150 -7.27 5.62 -10.58
N VAL A 151 -7.63 4.37 -10.81
CA VAL A 151 -7.21 3.21 -10.00
C VAL A 151 -6.18 2.41 -10.78
N ASN A 152 -4.91 2.66 -10.47
CA ASN A 152 -3.79 1.85 -10.97
C ASN A 152 -3.72 0.55 -10.17
N ASN A 153 -4.50 -0.45 -10.59
CA ASN A 153 -4.59 -1.75 -9.94
C ASN A 153 -3.86 -2.86 -10.69
N VAL A 154 -3.72 -2.75 -12.02
CA VAL A 154 -3.07 -3.81 -12.82
C VAL A 154 -1.71 -4.16 -12.24
N GLY A 155 -1.44 -5.47 -12.19
CA GLY A 155 -0.17 -5.98 -11.73
C GLY A 155 -0.12 -7.49 -11.81
N MET A 156 1.10 -8.00 -11.80
CA MET A 156 1.38 -9.43 -11.88
C MET A 156 2.50 -9.82 -10.92
N ASN A 157 2.52 -11.10 -10.56
CA ASN A 157 3.67 -11.77 -9.96
C ASN A 157 4.34 -12.63 -11.06
N TYR A 158 5.66 -12.76 -11.02
CA TYR A 158 6.43 -13.46 -12.04
C TYR A 158 6.47 -14.98 -11.83
N SER A 159 6.35 -15.51 -10.61
CA SER A 159 6.48 -16.96 -10.38
C SER A 159 5.19 -17.64 -9.89
N GLY A 160 4.24 -16.89 -9.31
CA GLY A 160 2.99 -17.45 -8.77
C GLY A 160 3.19 -18.33 -7.51
N VAL A 161 4.41 -18.73 -7.23
CA VAL A 161 4.92 -19.32 -5.98
C VAL A 161 6.15 -18.54 -5.51
N LEU A 162 6.56 -18.81 -4.28
CA LEU A 162 7.89 -18.41 -3.80
C LEU A 162 8.94 -19.17 -4.62
N THR A 163 9.81 -18.43 -5.30
CA THR A 163 10.89 -18.98 -6.12
C THR A 163 12.11 -18.07 -6.05
N ASN A 164 13.30 -18.66 -5.90
CA ASN A 164 14.55 -17.93 -5.96
C ASN A 164 14.69 -17.22 -7.32
N PHE A 165 15.36 -16.06 -7.32
CA PHE A 165 15.34 -15.16 -8.48
C PHE A 165 15.82 -15.81 -9.79
N LEU A 166 16.83 -16.68 -9.71
CA LEU A 166 17.39 -17.39 -10.87
C LEU A 166 16.55 -18.62 -11.29
N ASP A 167 15.70 -19.13 -10.40
CA ASP A 167 14.91 -20.35 -10.64
C ASP A 167 13.57 -20.05 -11.36
N VAL A 168 13.34 -18.79 -11.70
CA VAL A 168 12.13 -18.34 -12.38
C VAL A 168 12.14 -18.82 -13.84
N PRO A 169 11.14 -19.60 -14.29
CA PRO A 169 11.07 -20.02 -15.69
C PRO A 169 10.90 -18.82 -16.62
N ASN A 170 11.66 -18.77 -17.73
CA ASN A 170 11.68 -17.65 -18.68
C ASN A 170 11.95 -16.30 -18.01
N CYS A 171 12.91 -16.28 -17.08
CA CYS A 171 13.19 -15.13 -16.21
C CYS A 171 13.35 -13.82 -16.99
N GLU A 172 14.11 -13.82 -18.10
CA GLU A 172 14.35 -12.64 -18.95
C GLU A 172 13.04 -11.94 -19.37
N GLN A 173 12.12 -12.67 -20.03
CA GLN A 173 10.85 -12.10 -20.47
C GLN A 173 9.97 -11.70 -19.28
N ARG A 174 9.97 -12.49 -18.19
CA ARG A 174 9.15 -12.20 -17.01
C ARG A 174 9.61 -10.95 -16.25
N ILE A 175 10.91 -10.66 -16.25
CA ILE A 175 11.46 -9.41 -15.70
C ILE A 175 10.86 -8.23 -16.46
N THR A 176 10.97 -8.22 -17.80
CA THR A 176 10.44 -7.15 -18.65
C THR A 176 8.93 -7.00 -18.50
N ASN A 177 8.19 -8.11 -18.58
CA ASN A 177 6.74 -8.11 -18.43
C ASN A 177 6.30 -7.51 -17.10
N MET A 178 6.97 -7.85 -16.00
CA MET A 178 6.58 -7.35 -14.69
C MET A 178 6.99 -5.90 -14.46
N ILE A 179 8.12 -5.44 -15.00
CA ILE A 179 8.47 -4.01 -14.99
C ILE A 179 7.43 -3.21 -15.79
N ASN A 180 7.08 -3.68 -16.99
CA ASN A 180 6.06 -3.02 -17.81
C ASN A 180 4.70 -2.99 -17.10
N CYS A 181 4.26 -4.13 -16.57
CA CYS A 181 2.94 -4.28 -15.96
C CYS A 181 2.81 -3.60 -14.59
N ASN A 182 3.84 -3.61 -13.74
CA ASN A 182 3.74 -3.08 -12.36
C ASN A 182 4.32 -1.66 -12.19
N VAL A 183 5.26 -1.24 -13.05
CA VAL A 183 6.01 0.02 -12.92
C VAL A 183 5.69 1.00 -14.05
N LEU A 184 5.80 0.54 -15.31
CA LEU A 184 5.53 1.41 -16.45
C LEU A 184 4.04 1.78 -16.52
N SER A 185 3.14 0.84 -16.23
CA SER A 185 1.68 1.08 -16.23
C SER A 185 1.27 2.21 -15.28
N VAL A 186 1.69 2.15 -14.00
CA VAL A 186 1.32 3.14 -12.98
C VAL A 186 1.83 4.54 -13.35
N THR A 187 3.05 4.63 -13.90
CA THR A 187 3.65 5.91 -14.28
C THR A 187 3.00 6.49 -15.52
N GLN A 188 2.78 5.68 -16.56
CA GLN A 188 2.21 6.15 -17.82
C GLN A 188 0.73 6.49 -17.69
N MET A 189 -0.09 5.66 -17.02
CA MET A 189 -1.50 5.96 -16.80
C MET A 189 -1.68 7.23 -15.97
N THR A 190 -0.83 7.43 -14.95
CA THR A 190 -0.79 8.69 -14.20
C THR A 190 -0.42 9.86 -15.09
N ARG A 191 0.64 9.75 -15.91
CA ARG A 191 1.05 10.82 -16.85
C ARG A 191 -0.05 11.20 -17.84
N ILE A 192 -0.86 10.23 -18.30
CA ILE A 192 -1.97 10.45 -19.23
C ILE A 192 -3.08 11.29 -18.58
N LEU A 193 -3.45 10.96 -17.34
CA LEU A 193 -4.65 11.53 -16.70
C LEU A 193 -4.37 12.70 -15.75
N LEU A 194 -3.16 12.81 -15.21
CA LEU A 194 -2.82 13.85 -14.26
C LEU A 194 -2.98 15.28 -14.83
N PRO A 195 -2.63 15.59 -16.10
CA PRO A 195 -2.77 16.94 -16.64
C PRO A 195 -4.19 17.50 -16.55
N CYS A 196 -5.20 16.73 -16.98
CA CYS A 196 -6.60 17.19 -16.96
C CYS A 196 -7.16 17.29 -15.53
N MET A 197 -6.69 16.45 -14.60
CA MET A 197 -7.05 16.56 -13.18
C MET A 197 -6.45 17.84 -12.57
N VAL A 198 -5.20 18.18 -12.91
CA VAL A 198 -4.51 19.38 -12.42
C VAL A 198 -5.17 20.64 -12.96
N GLU A 199 -5.54 20.66 -14.24
CA GLU A 199 -6.27 21.77 -14.85
C GLU A 199 -7.60 22.04 -14.12
N ARG A 200 -8.35 20.97 -13.79
CA ARG A 200 -9.59 21.07 -13.00
C ARG A 200 -9.37 21.27 -11.50
N ARG A 201 -8.11 21.28 -11.03
CA ARG A 201 -7.72 21.36 -9.61
C ARG A 201 -8.37 20.29 -8.74
N LYS A 202 -8.66 19.12 -9.33
CA LYS A 202 -9.44 18.07 -8.70
C LYS A 202 -9.18 16.72 -9.36
N GLY A 203 -8.71 15.76 -8.56
CA GLY A 203 -8.54 14.38 -9.02
C GLY A 203 -8.10 13.45 -7.90
N LEU A 204 -8.36 12.16 -8.10
CA LEU A 204 -7.96 11.09 -7.20
C LEU A 204 -7.18 10.03 -7.96
N VAL A 205 -5.93 9.82 -7.58
CA VAL A 205 -5.10 8.71 -8.07
C VAL A 205 -4.94 7.70 -6.95
N ILE A 206 -5.43 6.48 -7.15
CA ILE A 206 -5.29 5.36 -6.23
C ILE A 206 -4.33 4.36 -6.85
N ASN A 207 -3.18 4.16 -6.21
CA ASN A 207 -2.16 3.24 -6.66
C ASN A 207 -2.15 1.98 -5.77
N MET A 208 -2.36 0.81 -6.37
CA MET A 208 -2.31 -0.47 -5.66
C MET A 208 -0.87 -0.96 -5.52
N SER A 209 -0.33 -0.78 -4.32
CA SER A 209 0.91 -1.37 -3.87
C SER A 209 0.66 -2.79 -3.31
N SER A 210 1.44 -3.21 -2.33
CA SER A 210 1.30 -4.44 -1.55
C SER A 210 2.10 -4.30 -0.27
N GLU A 211 1.70 -5.01 0.78
CA GLU A 211 2.55 -5.19 1.96
C GLU A 211 3.92 -5.81 1.59
N ALA A 212 3.98 -6.63 0.54
CA ALA A 212 5.25 -7.18 0.06
C ALA A 212 6.24 -6.08 -0.39
N GLY A 213 5.78 -4.85 -0.62
CA GLY A 213 6.63 -3.68 -0.89
C GLY A 213 6.94 -2.83 0.34
N PHE A 214 6.41 -3.12 1.53
CA PHE A 214 6.76 -2.39 2.75
C PHE A 214 8.12 -2.82 3.29
N GLN A 215 8.42 -4.11 3.14
CA GLN A 215 9.56 -4.77 3.73
C GLN A 215 10.17 -5.74 2.70
N PRO A 216 11.48 -5.98 2.70
CA PRO A 216 12.09 -6.95 1.78
C PRO A 216 11.47 -8.33 1.95
N GLN A 217 11.15 -8.99 0.84
CA GLN A 217 10.56 -10.32 0.79
C GLN A 217 11.38 -11.24 -0.14
N PRO A 218 12.18 -12.17 0.41
CA PRO A 218 12.90 -13.17 -0.36
C PRO A 218 11.94 -14.01 -1.22
N MET A 219 12.43 -14.54 -2.35
CA MET A 219 11.68 -15.39 -3.28
C MET A 219 10.44 -14.78 -3.96
N VAL A 220 10.15 -13.51 -3.68
CA VAL A 220 9.27 -12.63 -4.47
C VAL A 220 9.97 -11.29 -4.74
N THR A 221 11.29 -11.32 -4.81
CA THR A 221 12.21 -10.18 -4.85
C THR A 221 11.77 -9.08 -5.82
N LEU A 222 11.62 -9.41 -7.11
CA LEU A 222 11.32 -8.37 -8.09
C LEU A 222 9.90 -7.81 -7.90
N TYR A 223 8.93 -8.63 -7.46
CA TYR A 223 7.58 -8.17 -7.15
C TYR A 223 7.61 -7.17 -5.98
N SER A 224 8.28 -7.53 -4.88
CA SER A 224 8.53 -6.66 -3.73
C SER A 224 9.13 -5.32 -4.16
N CYS A 225 10.18 -5.34 -5.00
CA CYS A 225 10.82 -4.14 -5.55
C CYS A 225 9.84 -3.27 -6.37
N THR A 226 9.00 -3.87 -7.22
CA THR A 226 7.99 -3.10 -7.97
C THR A 226 6.95 -2.46 -7.06
N LYS A 227 6.60 -3.09 -5.93
CA LYS A 227 5.59 -2.55 -5.01
C LYS A 227 6.14 -1.45 -4.11
N ILE A 228 7.39 -1.53 -3.65
CA ILE A 228 8.01 -0.38 -2.98
C ILE A 228 8.15 0.83 -3.93
N PHE A 229 8.45 0.59 -5.22
CA PHE A 229 8.43 1.64 -6.24
C PHE A 229 7.07 2.35 -6.28
N VAL A 230 5.97 1.59 -6.37
CA VAL A 230 4.60 2.16 -6.38
C VAL A 230 4.33 2.97 -5.12
N THR A 231 4.78 2.49 -3.96
CA THR A 231 4.63 3.19 -2.67
C THR A 231 5.35 4.55 -2.70
N TYR A 232 6.62 4.58 -3.09
CA TYR A 232 7.39 5.83 -3.14
C TYR A 232 6.90 6.77 -4.23
N PHE A 233 6.61 6.26 -5.43
CA PHE A 233 6.01 7.03 -6.51
C PHE A 233 4.74 7.76 -6.03
N SER A 234 3.85 7.05 -5.33
CA SER A 234 2.59 7.62 -4.82
C SER A 234 2.83 8.71 -3.77
N ARG A 235 3.79 8.51 -2.86
CA ARG A 235 4.10 9.48 -1.79
C ARG A 235 4.72 10.76 -2.34
N CYS A 236 5.67 10.63 -3.28
CA CYS A 236 6.27 11.78 -3.96
C CYS A 236 5.22 12.54 -4.75
N LEU A 237 4.42 11.83 -5.55
CA LEU A 237 3.38 12.45 -6.38
C LEU A 237 2.31 13.16 -5.54
N ASN A 238 1.90 12.58 -4.40
CA ASN A 238 1.01 13.26 -3.47
C ASN A 238 1.62 14.58 -2.98
N ALA A 239 2.90 14.57 -2.60
CA ALA A 239 3.58 15.78 -2.09
C ALA A 239 3.68 16.87 -3.17
N GLU A 240 3.95 16.49 -4.42
CA GLU A 240 4.07 17.39 -5.56
C GLU A 240 2.72 18.05 -5.94
N TYR A 241 1.62 17.28 -5.95
CA TYR A 241 0.35 17.73 -6.54
C TYR A 241 -0.78 18.00 -5.53
N ARG A 242 -0.56 17.81 -4.22
CA ARG A 242 -1.58 18.10 -3.19
C ARG A 242 -2.03 19.55 -3.21
N SER A 243 -1.10 20.50 -3.37
CA SER A 243 -1.43 21.93 -3.49
C SER A 243 -2.20 22.27 -4.77
N SER A 244 -2.15 21.37 -5.76
CA SER A 244 -2.92 21.39 -7.01
C SER A 244 -4.31 20.76 -6.90
N GLY A 245 -4.74 20.34 -5.70
CA GLY A 245 -6.05 19.72 -5.48
C GLY A 245 -6.12 18.24 -5.88
N ILE A 246 -4.96 17.61 -6.11
CA ILE A 246 -4.88 16.18 -6.43
C ILE A 246 -4.64 15.39 -5.15
N THR A 247 -5.47 14.38 -4.93
CA THR A 247 -5.24 13.39 -3.88
C THR A 247 -4.59 12.17 -4.51
N VAL A 248 -3.44 11.75 -3.98
CA VAL A 248 -2.81 10.50 -4.38
C VAL A 248 -2.78 9.57 -3.16
N GLN A 249 -3.45 8.42 -3.27
CA GLN A 249 -3.52 7.42 -2.22
C GLN A 249 -2.80 6.15 -2.67
N CYS A 250 -1.86 5.69 -1.83
CA CYS A 250 -1.27 4.37 -1.94
C CYS A 250 -2.04 3.39 -1.06
N VAL A 251 -2.49 2.29 -1.64
CA VAL A 251 -3.13 1.18 -0.90
C VAL A 251 -2.20 -0.03 -0.95
N ALA A 252 -1.76 -0.52 0.20
CA ALA A 252 -0.82 -1.62 0.34
C ALA A 252 -1.47 -2.82 1.07
N PRO A 253 -2.24 -3.65 0.35
CA PRO A 253 -2.93 -4.78 0.97
C PRO A 253 -1.99 -5.93 1.35
N PHE A 254 -2.44 -6.71 2.34
CA PHE A 254 -2.04 -8.10 2.55
C PHE A 254 -2.86 -9.03 1.63
N LEU A 255 -3.01 -10.30 1.99
CA LEU A 255 -3.74 -11.28 1.21
C LEU A 255 -5.22 -10.91 1.06
N VAL A 256 -5.67 -10.89 -0.20
CA VAL A 256 -7.07 -10.74 -0.61
C VAL A 256 -7.41 -11.93 -1.49
N HIS A 257 -8.60 -12.51 -1.30
CA HIS A 257 -9.08 -13.64 -2.11
C HIS A 257 -9.19 -13.23 -3.59
N THR A 258 -8.20 -13.63 -4.40
CA THR A 258 -8.08 -13.30 -5.83
C THR A 258 -7.40 -14.43 -6.61
N ASN A 259 -7.42 -14.33 -7.94
CA ASN A 259 -6.67 -15.25 -8.81
C ASN A 259 -5.16 -15.18 -8.54
N MET A 260 -4.62 -14.00 -8.21
CA MET A 260 -3.19 -13.82 -7.90
C MET A 260 -2.76 -14.61 -6.67
N THR A 261 -3.65 -14.77 -5.69
CA THR A 261 -3.44 -15.56 -4.47
C THR A 261 -4.02 -16.98 -4.60
N ARG A 262 -4.31 -17.45 -5.82
CA ARG A 262 -4.88 -18.78 -6.11
C ARG A 262 -6.12 -19.12 -5.31
N HIS A 263 -7.01 -18.14 -5.15
CA HIS A 263 -8.27 -18.35 -4.46
C HIS A 263 -8.12 -18.86 -3.01
N ILE A 264 -7.08 -18.41 -2.30
CA ILE A 264 -6.93 -18.69 -0.87
C ILE A 264 -8.19 -18.29 -0.09
N GLY A 265 -8.68 -19.20 0.76
CA GLY A 265 -9.95 -19.05 1.45
C GLY A 265 -10.04 -17.80 2.32
N VAL A 266 -11.21 -17.15 2.30
CA VAL A 266 -11.52 -16.00 3.15
C VAL A 266 -11.51 -16.41 4.62
N ASN A 267 -10.85 -15.61 5.46
CA ASN A 267 -10.73 -15.81 6.89
C ASN A 267 -10.41 -14.45 7.58
N PRO A 268 -10.27 -14.35 8.91
CA PRO A 268 -10.02 -13.06 9.57
C PRO A 268 -8.78 -12.30 9.07
N LEU A 269 -7.80 -12.98 8.48
CA LEU A 269 -6.57 -12.39 7.93
C LEU A 269 -6.65 -12.18 6.41
N VAL A 270 -7.53 -12.91 5.71
CA VAL A 270 -7.72 -12.88 4.26
C VAL A 270 -9.09 -12.32 3.92
N LYS A 271 -9.14 -11.10 3.37
CA LYS A 271 -10.40 -10.45 3.01
C LYS A 271 -10.91 -10.91 1.64
N SER A 272 -12.23 -10.88 1.45
CA SER A 272 -12.81 -10.98 0.12
C SER A 272 -12.51 -9.70 -0.69
N ALA A 273 -12.40 -9.80 -2.02
CA ALA A 273 -12.13 -8.63 -2.84
C ALA A 273 -13.22 -7.54 -2.75
N PRO A 274 -14.53 -7.86 -2.74
CA PRO A 274 -15.58 -6.85 -2.58
C PRO A 274 -15.53 -6.10 -1.25
N GLU A 275 -15.36 -6.81 -0.13
CA GLU A 275 -15.25 -6.16 1.19
C GLU A 275 -13.99 -5.31 1.29
N PHE A 276 -12.87 -5.81 0.76
CA PHE A 276 -11.63 -5.06 0.72
C PHE A 276 -11.77 -3.76 -0.09
N ALA A 277 -12.36 -3.79 -1.29
CA ALA A 277 -12.54 -2.60 -2.11
C ALA A 277 -13.46 -1.55 -1.43
N ARG A 278 -14.55 -2.00 -0.79
CA ARG A 278 -15.44 -1.13 -0.01
C ARG A 278 -14.71 -0.42 1.12
N GLU A 279 -14.02 -1.18 1.97
CA GLU A 279 -13.29 -0.64 3.13
C GLU A 279 -12.13 0.26 2.67
N ALA A 280 -11.40 -0.13 1.62
CA ALA A 280 -10.29 0.66 1.11
C ALA A 280 -10.75 2.00 0.53
N LEU A 281 -11.86 2.02 -0.22
CA LEU A 281 -12.44 3.27 -0.73
C LEU A 281 -12.99 4.17 0.36
N ASN A 282 -13.41 3.63 1.52
CA ASN A 282 -13.81 4.46 2.67
C ASN A 282 -12.63 5.27 3.22
N THR A 283 -11.40 4.75 3.13
CA THR A 283 -10.21 5.44 3.65
C THR A 283 -9.79 6.67 2.82
N VAL A 284 -10.37 6.89 1.64
CA VAL A 284 -10.08 8.05 0.79
C VAL A 284 -10.36 9.34 1.56
N GLY A 285 -9.40 10.28 1.52
CA GLY A 285 -9.46 11.54 2.27
C GLY A 285 -8.98 11.45 3.72
N TYR A 286 -8.89 10.25 4.29
CA TYR A 286 -8.39 10.03 5.66
C TYR A 286 -6.90 9.70 5.72
N SER A 287 -6.38 8.99 4.70
CA SER A 287 -4.96 8.69 4.59
C SER A 287 -4.49 8.66 3.15
N THR A 288 -3.24 9.08 2.93
CA THR A 288 -2.53 8.96 1.64
C THR A 288 -1.77 7.63 1.53
N TYR A 289 -1.63 6.87 2.63
CA TYR A 289 -1.07 5.52 2.66
C TYR A 289 -1.87 4.64 3.62
N THR A 290 -2.38 3.51 3.15
CA THR A 290 -3.25 2.64 3.95
C THR A 290 -3.10 1.18 3.55
N SER A 291 -3.31 0.26 4.49
CA SER A 291 -3.45 -1.18 4.17
C SER A 291 -4.84 -1.54 3.61
N GLY A 292 -5.73 -0.54 3.45
CA GLY A 292 -7.08 -0.70 2.87
C GLY A 292 -8.13 -1.20 3.86
N CYS A 293 -7.77 -1.99 4.87
CA CYS A 293 -8.70 -2.44 5.91
C CYS A 293 -8.03 -2.62 7.27
N VAL A 294 -8.85 -2.71 8.34
CA VAL A 294 -8.38 -2.91 9.72
C VAL A 294 -7.55 -4.18 9.86
N ALA A 295 -8.03 -5.29 9.29
CA ALA A 295 -7.36 -6.59 9.42
C ALA A 295 -5.93 -6.55 8.86
N HIS A 296 -5.74 -5.87 7.73
CA HIS A 296 -4.42 -5.70 7.12
C HIS A 296 -3.56 -4.69 7.90
N ALA A 297 -4.16 -3.63 8.45
CA ALA A 297 -3.44 -2.67 9.29
C ALA A 297 -2.91 -3.32 10.60
N LEU A 298 -3.69 -4.21 11.21
CA LEU A 298 -3.25 -4.98 12.39
C LEU A 298 -2.13 -5.95 12.04
N GLN A 299 -2.22 -6.63 10.89
CA GLN A 299 -1.14 -7.49 10.39
C GLN A 299 0.14 -6.69 10.13
N HIS A 300 0.02 -5.50 9.53
CA HIS A 300 1.14 -4.60 9.31
C HIS A 300 1.84 -4.22 10.63
N ILE A 301 1.07 -3.82 11.65
CA ILE A 301 1.61 -3.48 12.97
C ILE A 301 2.30 -4.69 13.60
N ALA A 302 1.67 -5.86 13.55
CA ALA A 302 2.24 -7.08 14.12
C ALA A 302 3.56 -7.47 13.41
N LEU A 303 3.57 -7.48 12.08
CA LEU A 303 4.75 -7.84 11.30
C LEU A 303 5.90 -6.85 11.52
N SER A 304 5.62 -5.56 11.44
CA SER A 304 6.63 -4.51 11.62
C SER A 304 7.19 -4.42 13.05
N THR A 305 6.39 -4.76 14.06
CA THR A 305 6.81 -4.68 15.47
C THR A 305 7.56 -5.93 15.92
N PHE A 306 7.07 -7.12 15.56
CA PHE A 306 7.58 -8.38 16.11
C PHE A 306 8.55 -9.12 15.18
N PHE A 307 8.59 -8.77 13.89
CA PHE A 307 9.42 -9.45 12.90
C PHE A 307 10.29 -8.46 12.11
N PRO A 308 11.33 -7.89 12.77
CA PRO A 308 12.23 -6.95 12.12
C PRO A 308 13.01 -7.62 10.99
N ASP A 309 13.51 -6.80 10.05
CA ASP A 309 14.15 -7.26 8.82
C ASP A 309 15.33 -8.20 9.08
N TRP A 310 16.16 -7.93 10.09
CA TRP A 310 17.31 -8.79 10.42
C TRP A 310 16.90 -10.20 10.88
N VAL A 311 15.70 -10.37 11.47
CA VAL A 311 15.14 -11.70 11.78
C VAL A 311 14.63 -12.34 10.51
N ARG A 312 13.75 -11.66 9.76
CA ARG A 312 13.11 -12.20 8.56
C ARG A 312 14.11 -12.56 7.45
N LEU A 313 15.23 -11.83 7.38
CA LEU A 313 16.31 -12.03 6.42
C LEU A 313 17.47 -12.87 7.00
N SER A 314 17.34 -13.38 8.23
CA SER A 314 18.33 -14.31 8.78
C SER A 314 18.36 -15.60 7.97
N SER A 315 19.52 -16.27 7.91
CA SER A 315 19.67 -17.56 7.22
C SER A 315 18.68 -18.61 7.72
N PHE A 316 18.32 -18.57 9.01
CA PHE A 316 17.33 -19.46 9.60
C PHE A 316 15.93 -19.27 9.00
N CYS A 317 15.43 -18.03 8.97
CA CYS A 317 14.10 -17.73 8.44
C CYS A 317 14.03 -17.93 6.92
N VAL A 318 15.08 -17.53 6.20
CA VAL A 318 15.16 -17.74 4.75
C VAL A 318 15.20 -19.23 4.42
N GLY A 319 15.98 -20.04 5.14
CA GLY A 319 16.01 -21.50 4.95
C GLY A 319 14.64 -22.15 5.15
N HIS A 320 13.92 -21.78 6.22
CA HIS A 320 12.54 -22.27 6.42
C HIS A 320 11.59 -21.87 5.29
N LEU A 321 11.74 -20.65 4.76
CA LEU A 321 10.94 -20.18 3.65
C LEU A 321 11.26 -20.99 2.39
N GLU A 322 12.52 -21.30 2.13
CA GLU A 322 12.97 -22.13 1.00
C GLU A 322 12.39 -23.55 1.08
N ASP A 323 12.45 -24.18 2.26
CA ASP A 323 11.85 -25.50 2.50
C ASP A 323 10.34 -25.49 2.20
N TYR A 324 9.64 -24.46 2.71
CA TYR A 324 8.22 -24.26 2.41
C TYR A 324 7.96 -24.07 0.92
N ALA A 325 8.79 -23.27 0.23
CA ALA A 325 8.69 -23.03 -1.20
C ALA A 325 8.90 -24.30 -2.03
N VAL A 326 9.81 -25.18 -1.62
CA VAL A 326 10.01 -26.50 -2.25
C VAL A 326 8.75 -27.37 -2.07
N GLY A 327 8.22 -27.45 -0.86
CA GLY A 327 7.01 -28.24 -0.58
C GLY A 327 5.80 -27.80 -1.41
N VAL A 328 5.54 -26.49 -1.50
CA VAL A 328 4.44 -25.94 -2.30
C VAL A 328 4.64 -26.22 -3.80
N ARG A 329 5.86 -26.09 -4.31
CA ARG A 329 6.16 -26.39 -5.72
C ARG A 329 5.90 -27.86 -6.05
N GLN A 330 6.22 -28.77 -5.13
CA GLN A 330 5.98 -30.19 -5.32
C GLN A 330 4.49 -30.51 -5.37
N GLN A 331 3.70 -30.00 -4.42
CA GLN A 331 2.24 -30.17 -4.40
C GLN A 331 1.56 -29.65 -5.68
N LEU A 332 2.04 -28.54 -6.23
CA LEU A 332 1.50 -27.98 -7.47
C LEU A 332 1.83 -28.87 -8.68
N LYS A 333 3.05 -29.40 -8.76
CA LYS A 333 3.41 -30.34 -9.83
C LYS A 333 2.54 -31.58 -9.79
N GLU A 334 2.28 -32.11 -8.59
CA GLU A 334 1.40 -33.27 -8.37
C GLU A 334 -0.04 -32.95 -8.76
N SER A 335 -0.60 -31.82 -8.29
CA SER A 335 -1.95 -31.39 -8.66
C SER A 335 -2.13 -31.15 -10.16
N MET A 336 -1.12 -30.56 -10.83
CA MET A 336 -1.14 -30.36 -12.28
C MET A 336 -1.04 -31.67 -13.07
N ALA A 337 -0.35 -32.67 -12.52
CA ALA A 337 -0.27 -34.00 -13.13
C ALA A 337 -1.61 -34.76 -12.99
N GLU A 338 -2.33 -34.57 -11.88
CA GLU A 338 -3.63 -35.19 -11.63
C GLU A 338 -4.78 -34.51 -12.39
N HIS A 339 -4.72 -33.19 -12.57
CA HIS A 339 -5.77 -32.39 -13.20
C HIS A 339 -5.17 -31.37 -14.19
N PRO A 340 -4.82 -31.78 -15.43
CA PRO A 340 -4.35 -30.85 -16.45
C PRO A 340 -5.48 -29.88 -16.84
N TYR A 341 -5.47 -28.68 -16.27
CA TYR A 341 -6.43 -27.63 -16.64
C TYR A 341 -6.21 -27.19 -18.10
N LYS A 342 -7.30 -27.09 -18.87
CA LYS A 342 -7.33 -26.37 -20.15
C LYS A 342 -7.21 -24.86 -19.85
N GLU A 343 -6.20 -24.21 -20.42
CA GLU A 343 -6.05 -22.74 -20.35
C GLU A 343 -7.19 -22.06 -21.14
N ASP A 344 -7.95 -21.18 -20.47
CA ASP A 344 -8.92 -20.22 -21.06
C ASP A 344 -8.67 -18.79 -20.54
#